data_AF-A0A973FPW6-F1
#
_entry.id   AF-A0A973FPW6-F1
#
_cell.length_a   1.000
_cell.length_b   1.000
_cell.length_c   1.000
_cell.angle_alpha   90.00
_cell.angle_beta   90.00
_cell.angle_gamma   90.00
#
_symmetry.space_group_name_H-M   'P 1'
#
loop_
_entity.id
_entity.type
_entity.pdbx_description
1 polymer ?
#
loop_
_entity_poly.entity_id
_entity_poly.type
_entity_poly.pdbx_seq_one_letter_code
_entity_poly.pdbx_strand_id
1 'polypeptide(L)'
;MATITLRPGRERPVIQRHPWVFSGAIAAVRGDPLNGEQVDILSPSGDWLARGFWSGCSQIRVRLCTWDPNQDLDAEWLHSTLARAIAGRAGFAGGADTAYRLVFSESDGLPGLIVDRYGAYLSLQILTQGMEVRRKELIQSLVDLLAPHGIYERSDAEMREKEGLPPAEGLLWGEEPPDQMTLTPIAPLGSVVAPPRFLVDLHAGQKTGSYLDQALNRARVAAYCAGADLLDCFAYSGGFSVYAARAG
;
A
#
# COMPACT_ATOMS: atom_id res chain seq x y z
N MET A 1 18.13 7.11 -20.29
CA MET A 1 17.66 6.95 -18.89
C MET A 1 18.74 7.50 -17.97
N ALA A 2 18.38 8.22 -16.90
CA ALA A 2 19.36 8.69 -15.93
C ALA A 2 19.89 7.53 -15.07
N THR A 3 21.12 7.67 -14.57
CA THR A 3 21.78 6.63 -13.78
C THR A 3 22.28 7.18 -12.45
N ILE A 4 22.12 6.40 -11.38
CA ILE A 4 22.57 6.73 -10.03
C ILE A 4 23.69 5.79 -9.62
N THR A 5 24.89 6.31 -9.40
CA THR A 5 26.04 5.54 -8.92
C THR A 5 26.11 5.59 -7.40
N LEU A 6 26.20 4.43 -6.76
CA LEU A 6 26.30 4.32 -5.31
C LEU A 6 27.73 4.54 -4.80
N ARG A 7 27.86 4.99 -3.55
CA ARG A 7 29.15 5.08 -2.84
C ARG A 7 29.72 3.69 -2.57
N PRO A 8 31.06 3.53 -2.54
CA PRO A 8 31.69 2.28 -2.12
C PRO A 8 31.14 1.73 -0.79
N GLY A 9 30.72 0.47 -0.79
CA GLY A 9 30.16 -0.23 0.37
C GLY A 9 28.68 0.06 0.64
N ARG A 10 28.01 0.89 -0.17
CA ARG A 10 26.57 1.21 -0.04
C ARG A 10 25.69 0.45 -1.04
N GLU A 11 26.28 -0.38 -1.89
CA GLU A 11 25.60 -1.27 -2.83
C GLU A 11 25.04 -2.55 -2.18
N ARG A 12 25.56 -2.95 -1.01
CA ARG A 12 25.13 -4.20 -0.33
C ARG A 12 23.63 -4.29 -0.07
N PRO A 13 22.94 -3.26 0.46
CA PRO A 13 21.49 -3.32 0.66
C PRO A 13 20.74 -3.54 -0.66
N VAL A 14 21.18 -2.91 -1.76
CA VAL A 14 20.56 -3.08 -3.07
C VAL A 14 20.76 -4.51 -3.58
N ILE A 15 21.97 -5.07 -3.44
CA ILE A 15 22.26 -6.47 -3.78
C ILE A 15 21.40 -7.43 -2.95
N GLN A 16 21.17 -7.10 -1.67
CA GLN A 16 20.29 -7.85 -0.76
C GLN A 16 18.79 -7.53 -0.95
N ARG A 17 18.44 -6.80 -2.02
CA ARG A 17 17.08 -6.44 -2.40
C ARG A 17 16.32 -5.57 -1.39
N HIS A 18 17.04 -4.75 -0.62
CA HIS A 18 16.42 -3.66 0.13
C HIS A 18 15.80 -2.66 -0.87
N PRO A 19 14.53 -2.27 -0.71
CA PRO A 19 13.82 -1.51 -1.74
C PRO A 19 14.20 -0.03 -1.81
N TRP A 20 15.02 0.47 -0.90
CA TRP A 20 15.31 1.91 -0.79
C TRP A 20 16.79 2.23 -0.98
N VAL A 21 17.05 3.29 -1.74
CA VAL A 21 18.33 3.99 -1.83
C VAL A 21 18.18 5.35 -1.16
N PHE A 22 18.90 5.56 -0.07
CA PHE A 22 18.89 6.82 0.66
C PHE A 22 19.84 7.86 0.03
N SER A 23 19.54 9.14 0.24
CA SER A 23 20.36 10.28 -0.22
C SER A 23 21.85 10.13 0.09
N GLY A 24 22.19 9.71 1.30
CA GLY A 24 23.57 9.50 1.75
C GLY A 24 24.29 8.32 1.08
N ALA A 25 23.58 7.43 0.37
CA ALA A 25 24.18 6.32 -0.36
C ALA A 25 24.67 6.70 -1.77
N ILE A 26 24.25 7.85 -2.29
CA ILE A 26 24.53 8.27 -3.67
C ILE A 26 25.91 8.94 -3.75
N ALA A 27 26.72 8.50 -4.73
CA ALA A 27 27.99 9.11 -5.08
C ALA A 27 27.84 10.10 -6.24
N ALA A 28 27.10 9.71 -7.28
CA ALA A 28 26.88 10.52 -8.45
C ALA A 28 25.50 10.26 -9.07
N VAL A 29 24.94 11.31 -9.68
CA VAL A 29 23.77 11.26 -10.54
C VAL A 29 24.23 11.69 -11.92
N ARG A 30 23.97 10.89 -12.96
CA ARG A 30 24.20 11.27 -14.36
C ARG A 30 22.87 11.43 -15.07
N GLY A 31 22.69 12.57 -15.74
CA GLY A 31 21.40 13.05 -16.23
C GLY A 31 20.72 13.98 -15.22
N ASP A 32 19.52 14.44 -15.56
CA ASP A 32 18.68 15.31 -14.72
C ASP A 32 17.29 14.69 -14.57
N PRO A 33 17.13 13.61 -13.78
CA PRO A 33 15.87 12.88 -13.69
C PRO A 33 14.80 13.73 -12.99
N LEU A 34 13.63 13.81 -13.62
CA LEU A 34 12.45 14.41 -13.01
C LEU A 34 11.89 13.51 -11.90
N ASN A 35 11.19 14.10 -10.94
CA ASN A 35 10.51 13.34 -9.89
C ASN A 35 9.54 12.33 -10.51
N GLY A 36 9.64 11.08 -10.07
CA GLY A 36 8.83 9.95 -10.55
C GLY A 36 9.34 9.27 -11.82
N GLU A 37 10.41 9.79 -12.44
CA GLU A 37 11.08 9.11 -13.54
C GLU A 37 11.82 7.87 -13.06
N GLN A 38 11.92 6.89 -13.96
CA GLN A 38 12.70 5.70 -13.73
C GLN A 38 14.20 5.97 -13.91
N VAL A 39 15.00 5.40 -13.03
CA VAL A 39 16.46 5.51 -13.03
C VAL A 39 17.09 4.15 -12.76
N ASP A 40 18.25 3.92 -13.37
CA ASP A 40 19.07 2.74 -13.12
C ASP A 40 20.06 3.00 -11.98
N ILE A 41 20.23 2.02 -11.11
CA ILE A 41 21.22 2.03 -10.03
C ILE A 41 22.46 1.27 -10.46
N LEU A 42 23.62 1.90 -10.31
CA LEU A 42 24.91 1.33 -10.63
C LEU A 42 25.77 1.15 -9.37
N SER A 43 26.56 0.09 -9.37
CA SER A 43 27.63 -0.14 -8.39
C SER A 43 28.74 0.92 -8.54
N PRO A 44 29.65 1.03 -7.55
CA PRO A 44 30.83 1.89 -7.68
C PRO A 44 31.74 1.53 -8.89
N SER A 45 31.76 0.26 -9.30
CA SER A 45 32.48 -0.22 -10.49
C SER A 45 31.73 0.03 -11.80
N GLY A 46 30.47 0.48 -11.74
CA GLY A 46 29.63 0.78 -12.91
C GLY A 46 28.70 -0.36 -13.33
N ASP A 47 28.65 -1.45 -12.58
CA ASP A 47 27.75 -2.58 -12.87
C ASP A 47 26.30 -2.20 -12.58
N TRP A 48 25.36 -2.62 -13.43
CA TRP A 48 23.94 -2.42 -13.18
C TRP A 48 23.46 -3.28 -12.00
N LEU A 49 22.65 -2.70 -11.11
CA LEU A 49 22.17 -3.37 -9.89
C LEU A 49 20.65 -3.52 -9.84
N ALA A 50 19.90 -2.46 -10.16
CA ALA A 50 18.44 -2.40 -10.03
C ALA A 50 17.88 -1.18 -10.78
N ARG A 51 16.55 -1.14 -10.98
CA ARG A 51 15.81 0.03 -11.48
C ARG A 51 14.71 0.43 -10.51
N GLY A 52 14.45 1.72 -10.40
CA GLY A 52 13.43 2.28 -9.52
C GLY A 52 13.03 3.71 -9.87
N PHE A 53 12.17 4.31 -9.06
CA PHE A 53 11.70 5.68 -9.27
C PHE A 53 12.48 6.71 -8.46
N TRP A 54 12.88 7.80 -9.12
CA TRP A 54 13.59 8.91 -8.52
C TRP A 54 12.67 9.86 -7.74
N SER A 55 13.15 10.36 -6.61
CA SER A 55 12.53 11.45 -5.84
C SER A 55 13.60 12.41 -5.34
N GLY A 56 13.70 13.57 -5.98
CA GLY A 56 14.57 14.69 -5.60
C GLY A 56 14.12 15.43 -4.35
N CYS A 57 12.91 15.15 -3.84
CA CYS A 57 12.35 15.77 -2.63
C CYS A 57 12.55 14.89 -1.37
N SER A 58 12.66 13.56 -1.53
CA SER A 58 12.68 12.61 -0.41
C SER A 58 14.09 12.19 0.05
N GLN A 59 14.25 11.86 1.33
CA GLN A 59 15.48 11.20 1.82
C GLN A 59 15.67 9.81 1.22
N ILE A 60 14.57 9.14 0.85
CA ILE A 60 14.60 7.93 0.04
C ILE A 60 14.62 8.38 -1.42
N ARG A 61 15.83 8.53 -1.98
CA ARG A 61 16.04 9.09 -3.32
C ARG A 61 15.57 8.18 -4.43
N VAL A 62 15.69 6.87 -4.24
CA VAL A 62 15.18 5.88 -5.20
C VAL A 62 14.44 4.79 -4.47
N ARG A 63 13.22 4.49 -4.93
CA ARG A 63 12.47 3.29 -4.54
C ARG A 63 12.56 2.26 -5.66
N LEU A 64 13.25 1.17 -5.37
CA LEU A 64 13.55 0.09 -6.30
C LEU A 64 12.32 -0.75 -6.55
N CYS A 65 12.14 -1.12 -7.82
CA CYS A 65 10.98 -1.86 -8.31
C CYS A 65 11.39 -3.17 -8.97
N THR A 66 12.57 -3.24 -9.59
CA THR A 66 13.05 -4.45 -10.27
C THR A 66 14.57 -4.62 -10.16
N TRP A 67 14.99 -5.88 -10.17
CA TRP A 67 16.37 -6.35 -10.28
C TRP A 67 16.61 -7.13 -11.57
N ASP A 68 15.64 -7.11 -12.49
CA ASP A 68 15.79 -7.60 -13.85
C ASP A 68 16.14 -6.42 -14.78
N PRO A 69 17.33 -6.43 -15.42
CA PRO A 69 17.75 -5.34 -16.30
C PRO A 69 16.86 -5.17 -17.55
N ASN A 70 16.08 -6.20 -17.91
CA ASN A 70 15.20 -6.18 -19.08
C ASN A 70 13.79 -5.70 -18.75
N GLN A 71 13.44 -5.56 -17.46
CA GLN A 71 12.12 -5.10 -17.05
C GLN A 71 12.07 -3.57 -17.01
N ASP A 72 11.25 -2.96 -17.87
CA ASP A 72 10.94 -1.54 -17.77
C ASP A 72 9.82 -1.26 -16.76
N LEU A 73 9.72 -0.03 -16.25
CA LEU A 73 8.69 0.38 -15.29
C LEU A 73 7.58 1.17 -15.97
N ASP A 74 6.98 0.53 -16.98
CA ASP A 74 5.92 1.05 -17.83
C ASP A 74 4.51 0.63 -17.33
N ALA A 75 3.49 0.90 -18.15
CA ALA A 75 2.10 0.56 -17.84
C ALA A 75 1.87 -0.96 -17.73
N GLU A 76 2.58 -1.79 -18.51
CA GLU A 76 2.47 -3.25 -18.45
C GLU A 76 3.06 -3.79 -17.14
N TRP A 77 4.22 -3.28 -16.74
CA TRP A 77 4.81 -3.57 -15.43
C TRP A 77 3.85 -3.21 -14.30
N LEU A 78 3.26 -2.01 -14.35
CA LEU A 78 2.33 -1.54 -13.31
C LEU A 78 1.10 -2.45 -13.23
N HIS A 79 0.48 -2.75 -14.38
CA HIS A 79 -0.71 -3.59 -14.46
C HIS A 79 -0.44 -5.01 -13.97
N SER A 80 0.63 -5.65 -14.45
CA SER A 80 1.00 -7.02 -14.06
C SER A 80 1.40 -7.12 -12.58
N THR A 81 2.08 -6.09 -12.04
CA THR A 81 2.45 -6.04 -10.62
C THR A 81 1.21 -5.87 -9.74
N LEU A 82 0.26 -5.03 -10.13
CA LEU A 82 -1.04 -4.90 -9.47
C LEU A 82 -1.81 -6.22 -9.50
N ALA A 83 -1.90 -6.87 -10.66
CA ALA A 83 -2.57 -8.15 -10.81
C ALA A 83 -1.97 -9.23 -9.90
N ARG A 84 -0.63 -9.29 -9.81
CA ARG A 84 0.09 -10.20 -8.89
C ARG A 84 -0.24 -9.91 -7.42
N ALA A 85 -0.23 -8.64 -7.02
CA ALA A 85 -0.55 -8.24 -5.65
C ALA A 85 -1.99 -8.64 -5.27
N ILE A 86 -2.95 -8.37 -6.15
CA ILE A 86 -4.37 -8.73 -6.00
C ILE A 86 -4.54 -10.25 -5.95
N ALA A 87 -3.93 -10.99 -6.87
CA ALA A 87 -4.00 -12.46 -6.90
C ALA A 87 -3.43 -13.09 -5.61
N GLY A 88 -2.42 -12.47 -5.01
CA GLY A 88 -1.87 -12.89 -3.70
C GLY A 88 -2.90 -12.85 -2.56
N ARG A 89 -4.02 -12.13 -2.72
CA ARG A 89 -5.13 -12.07 -1.74
C ARG A 89 -6.28 -13.00 -2.06
N ALA A 90 -6.17 -13.87 -3.07
CA ALA A 90 -7.25 -14.78 -3.45
C ALA A 90 -7.78 -15.62 -2.26
N GLY A 91 -6.90 -16.02 -1.33
CA GLY A 91 -7.29 -16.74 -0.10
C GLY A 91 -8.06 -15.91 0.94
N PHE A 92 -8.13 -14.58 0.77
CA PHE A 92 -8.89 -13.66 1.60
C PHE A 92 -10.18 -13.17 0.94
N ALA A 93 -10.43 -13.57 -0.31
CA ALA A 93 -11.66 -13.21 -1.01
C ALA A 93 -12.86 -13.79 -0.27
N GLY A 94 -13.51 -12.96 0.56
CA GLY A 94 -14.75 -13.28 1.25
C GLY A 94 -15.97 -12.84 0.44
N GLY A 95 -17.10 -12.64 1.14
CA GLY A 95 -18.32 -12.11 0.55
C GLY A 95 -18.19 -10.68 0.02
N ALA A 96 -19.26 -10.19 -0.63
CA ALA A 96 -19.30 -8.88 -1.26
C ALA A 96 -19.03 -7.69 -0.31
N ASP A 97 -19.12 -7.90 1.01
CA ASP A 97 -18.89 -6.90 2.06
C ASP A 97 -17.52 -7.03 2.73
N THR A 98 -16.58 -7.80 2.16
CA THR A 98 -15.28 -8.04 2.79
C THR A 98 -14.38 -6.81 2.72
N ALA A 99 -13.67 -6.51 3.83
CA ALA A 99 -12.67 -5.45 3.89
C ALA A 99 -11.25 -6.00 4.17
N TYR A 100 -10.29 -5.67 3.30
CA TYR A 100 -8.90 -6.11 3.42
C TYR A 100 -7.95 -5.30 2.52
N ARG A 101 -6.65 -5.40 2.81
CA ARG A 101 -5.60 -4.76 2.01
C ARG A 101 -5.25 -5.56 0.75
N LEU A 102 -5.46 -4.95 -0.40
CA LEU A 102 -5.10 -5.49 -1.72
C LEU A 102 -3.63 -5.25 -2.06
N VAL A 103 -3.11 -4.05 -1.76
CA VAL A 103 -1.72 -3.66 -2.07
C VAL A 103 -1.10 -2.98 -0.86
N PHE A 104 0.12 -3.39 -0.51
CA PHE A 104 0.89 -2.89 0.61
C PHE A 104 2.31 -2.49 0.21
N SER A 105 2.39 -1.44 -0.60
CA SER A 105 3.60 -0.69 -0.91
C SER A 105 4.74 -1.59 -1.44
N GLU A 106 5.97 -1.42 -0.94
CA GLU A 106 7.15 -2.18 -1.35
C GLU A 106 6.98 -3.69 -1.18
N SER A 107 6.18 -4.14 -0.21
CA SER A 107 5.94 -5.57 0.05
C SER A 107 5.29 -6.26 -1.15
N ASP A 108 4.54 -5.51 -1.96
CA ASP A 108 3.90 -5.98 -3.18
C ASP A 108 4.62 -5.55 -4.45
N GLY A 109 5.75 -4.84 -4.32
CA GLY A 109 6.52 -4.32 -5.46
C GLY A 109 5.96 -3.04 -6.05
N LEU A 110 5.10 -2.30 -5.32
CA LEU A 110 4.52 -1.03 -5.75
C LEU A 110 4.85 0.08 -4.73
N PRO A 111 6.10 0.57 -4.67
CA PRO A 111 6.56 1.43 -3.58
C PRO A 111 5.75 2.72 -3.46
N GLY A 112 5.08 2.90 -2.32
CA GLY A 112 4.24 4.06 -2.02
C GLY A 112 2.77 3.92 -2.38
N LEU A 113 2.35 2.77 -2.93
CA LEU A 113 0.94 2.51 -3.20
C LEU A 113 0.33 1.64 -2.10
N ILE A 114 -0.76 2.12 -1.52
CA ILE A 114 -1.62 1.32 -0.64
C ILE A 114 -3.01 1.27 -1.28
N VAL A 115 -3.58 0.07 -1.38
CA VAL A 115 -4.95 -0.13 -1.86
C VAL A 115 -5.68 -1.02 -0.85
N ASP A 116 -6.71 -0.48 -0.24
CA ASP A 116 -7.61 -1.20 0.65
C ASP A 116 -8.97 -1.39 -0.03
N ARG A 117 -9.50 -2.62 0.04
CA ARG A 117 -10.84 -2.96 -0.43
C ARG A 117 -11.82 -2.81 0.72
N TYR A 118 -12.95 -2.17 0.45
CA TYR A 118 -14.07 -1.99 1.35
C TYR A 118 -15.36 -2.39 0.61
N GLY A 119 -15.60 -3.71 0.55
CA GLY A 119 -16.70 -4.27 -0.24
C GLY A 119 -16.53 -4.01 -1.74
N ALA A 120 -17.40 -3.18 -2.30
CA ALA A 120 -17.37 -2.76 -3.70
C ALA A 120 -16.51 -1.51 -3.98
N TYR A 121 -16.01 -0.84 -2.95
CA TYR A 121 -15.21 0.38 -3.08
C TYR A 121 -13.73 0.11 -2.79
N LEU A 122 -12.85 0.96 -3.35
CA LEU A 122 -11.42 0.97 -3.06
C LEU A 122 -11.03 2.28 -2.38
N SER A 123 -10.17 2.20 -1.37
CA SER A 123 -9.47 3.34 -0.80
C SER A 123 -7.98 3.28 -1.15
N LEU A 124 -7.46 4.39 -1.66
CA LEU A 124 -6.08 4.49 -2.16
C LEU A 124 -5.26 5.45 -1.30
N GLN A 125 -3.99 5.10 -1.12
CA GLN A 125 -2.95 6.07 -0.82
C GLN A 125 -1.86 6.01 -1.90
N ILE A 126 -1.57 7.17 -2.48
CA ILE A 126 -0.48 7.37 -3.44
C ILE A 126 0.53 8.28 -2.73
N LEU A 127 1.63 7.68 -2.27
CA LEU A 127 2.53 8.34 -1.33
C LEU A 127 3.88 8.72 -1.94
N THR A 128 4.17 8.34 -3.19
CA THR A 128 5.49 8.52 -3.81
C THR A 128 5.39 9.13 -5.19
N GLN A 129 6.42 9.88 -5.58
CA GLN A 129 6.49 10.54 -6.89
C GLN A 129 6.31 9.56 -8.06
N GLY A 130 6.92 8.36 -7.97
CA GLY A 130 6.82 7.33 -9.00
C GLY A 130 5.40 6.83 -9.27
N MET A 131 4.62 6.65 -8.19
CA MET A 131 3.20 6.25 -8.28
C MET A 131 2.31 7.42 -8.69
N GLU A 132 2.61 8.65 -8.23
CA GLU A 132 1.85 9.85 -8.58
C GLU A 132 1.90 10.14 -10.08
N VAL A 133 3.08 10.08 -10.70
CA VAL A 133 3.22 10.26 -12.16
C VAL A 133 2.40 9.23 -12.95
N ARG A 134 2.24 8.03 -12.39
CA ARG A 134 1.49 6.90 -12.98
C ARG A 134 0.03 6.81 -12.52
N ARG A 135 -0.48 7.83 -11.82
CA ARG A 135 -1.84 7.85 -11.24
C ARG A 135 -2.93 7.38 -12.20
N LYS A 136 -2.93 7.88 -13.45
CA LYS A 136 -3.96 7.54 -14.44
C LYS A 136 -3.95 6.07 -14.81
N GLU A 137 -2.77 5.53 -15.10
CA GLU A 137 -2.56 4.11 -15.45
C GLU A 137 -2.89 3.18 -14.28
N LEU A 138 -2.56 3.62 -13.06
CA LEU A 138 -2.87 2.94 -11.80
C LEU A 138 -4.38 2.84 -11.59
N ILE A 139 -5.10 3.95 -11.71
CA ILE A 139 -6.57 3.98 -11.56
C ILE A 139 -7.21 3.08 -12.61
N GLN A 140 -6.81 3.21 -13.88
CA GLN A 140 -7.37 2.38 -14.95
C GLN A 140 -7.11 0.89 -14.72
N SER A 141 -5.89 0.51 -14.31
CA SER A 141 -5.57 -0.89 -14.02
C SER A 141 -6.40 -1.45 -12.87
N LEU A 142 -6.67 -0.67 -11.83
CA LEU A 142 -7.56 -1.10 -10.74
C LEU A 142 -9.00 -1.28 -11.20
N VAL A 143 -9.50 -0.40 -12.08
CA VAL A 143 -10.84 -0.53 -12.68
C VAL A 143 -10.93 -1.82 -13.50
N ASP A 144 -9.96 -2.08 -14.37
CA ASP A 144 -9.94 -3.26 -15.24
C ASP A 144 -9.84 -4.57 -14.45
N LEU A 145 -9.04 -4.58 -13.37
CA LEU A 145 -8.77 -5.78 -12.59
C LEU A 145 -9.87 -6.11 -11.57
N LEU A 146 -10.60 -5.11 -11.07
CA LEU A 146 -11.48 -5.28 -9.90
C LEU A 146 -12.93 -4.88 -10.13
N ALA A 147 -13.22 -4.11 -11.20
CA ALA A 147 -14.53 -3.53 -11.47
C ALA A 147 -15.22 -2.94 -10.21
N PRO A 148 -14.57 -2.02 -9.48
CA PRO A 148 -15.15 -1.43 -8.28
C PRO A 148 -16.34 -0.52 -8.63
N HIS A 149 -17.19 -0.20 -7.66
CA HIS A 149 -18.19 0.87 -7.81
C HIS A 149 -17.54 2.26 -7.78
N GLY A 150 -16.50 2.42 -6.97
CA GLY A 150 -15.79 3.69 -6.81
C GLY A 150 -14.41 3.53 -6.21
N ILE A 151 -13.56 4.51 -6.49
CA ILE A 151 -12.18 4.60 -6.00
C ILE A 151 -12.03 5.96 -5.32
N TYR A 152 -11.68 5.94 -4.04
CA TYR A 152 -11.52 7.15 -3.22
C TYR A 152 -10.08 7.27 -2.73
N GLU A 153 -9.47 8.45 -2.85
CA GLU A 153 -8.12 8.72 -2.35
C GLU A 153 -8.16 9.24 -0.92
N ARG A 154 -7.27 8.72 -0.08
CA ARG A 154 -6.98 9.20 1.28
C ARG A 154 -5.50 9.09 1.59
N SER A 155 -4.72 9.84 0.83
CA SER A 155 -3.28 9.78 0.97
C SER A 155 -2.83 10.54 2.21
N ASP A 156 -1.95 9.91 3.00
CA ASP A 156 -1.37 10.49 4.21
C ASP A 156 -0.61 11.79 3.88
N ALA A 157 -1.06 12.91 4.47
CA ALA A 157 -0.54 14.24 4.16
C ALA A 157 0.94 14.41 4.60
N GLU A 158 1.32 13.86 5.75
CA GLU A 158 2.70 13.95 6.26
C GLU A 158 3.67 13.16 5.38
N MET A 159 3.25 11.99 4.89
CA MET A 159 4.07 11.19 3.98
C MET A 159 4.18 11.84 2.60
N ARG A 160 3.11 12.47 2.10
CA ARG A 160 3.14 13.22 0.83
C ARG A 160 4.02 14.46 0.93
N GLU A 161 3.99 15.17 2.05
CA GLU A 161 4.89 16.31 2.30
C GLU A 161 6.36 15.90 2.21
N LYS A 162 6.74 14.76 2.81
CA LYS A 162 8.11 14.21 2.73
C LYS A 162 8.55 13.87 1.30
N GLU A 163 7.61 13.64 0.39
CA GLU A 163 7.85 13.38 -1.03
C GLU A 163 7.65 14.63 -1.89
N GLY A 164 7.35 15.79 -1.30
CA GLY A 164 7.09 17.04 -2.02
C GLY A 164 5.78 17.02 -2.81
N LEU A 165 4.81 16.20 -2.40
CA LEU A 165 3.51 16.06 -3.00
C LEU A 165 2.46 16.86 -2.22
N PRO A 166 1.50 17.55 -2.89
CA PRO A 166 0.41 18.23 -2.20
C PRO A 166 -0.51 17.20 -1.53
N PRO A 167 -1.20 17.52 -0.41
CA PRO A 167 -2.23 16.66 0.15
C PRO A 167 -3.26 16.25 -0.91
N ALA A 168 -3.75 15.01 -0.83
CA ALA A 168 -4.68 14.46 -1.83
C ALA A 168 -5.73 13.57 -1.17
N GLU A 169 -6.98 13.99 -1.32
CA GLU A 169 -8.17 13.33 -0.79
C GLU A 169 -9.36 13.59 -1.73
N GLY A 170 -10.18 12.57 -1.97
CA GLY A 170 -11.39 12.71 -2.77
C GLY A 170 -11.65 11.57 -3.75
N LEU A 171 -12.79 11.65 -4.43
CA LEU A 171 -13.20 10.70 -5.44
C LEU A 171 -12.25 10.72 -6.64
N LEU A 172 -11.70 9.56 -7.00
CA LEU A 172 -10.83 9.38 -8.16
C LEU A 172 -11.56 8.82 -9.37
N TRP A 173 -12.54 7.94 -9.14
CA TRP A 173 -13.27 7.26 -10.21
C TRP A 173 -14.59 6.68 -9.70
N GLY A 174 -15.60 6.64 -10.56
CA GLY A 174 -16.87 5.97 -10.29
C GLY A 174 -17.78 6.75 -9.34
N GLU A 175 -18.41 6.03 -8.41
CA GLU A 175 -19.35 6.59 -7.44
C GLU A 175 -18.66 6.98 -6.13
N GLU A 176 -19.15 8.04 -5.50
CA GLU A 176 -18.78 8.39 -4.12
C GLU A 176 -19.18 7.25 -3.17
N PRO A 177 -18.29 6.78 -2.27
CA PRO A 177 -18.70 5.84 -1.24
C PRO A 177 -19.77 6.44 -0.33
N PRO A 178 -20.66 5.62 0.24
CA PRO A 178 -21.62 6.12 1.21
C PRO A 178 -20.92 6.50 2.52
N ASP A 179 -21.49 7.46 3.25
CA ASP A 179 -20.97 7.96 4.54
C ASP A 179 -20.64 6.82 5.52
N GLN A 180 -21.45 5.76 5.52
CA GLN A 180 -21.20 4.57 6.33
C GLN A 180 -21.47 3.29 5.54
N MET A 181 -20.55 2.33 5.68
CA MET A 181 -20.69 0.97 5.16
C MET A 181 -20.58 -0.04 6.28
N THR A 182 -21.39 -1.09 6.21
CA THR A 182 -21.27 -2.23 7.12
C THR A 182 -20.47 -3.34 6.45
N LEU A 183 -19.22 -3.52 6.91
CA LEU A 183 -18.23 -4.41 6.28
C LEU A 183 -17.74 -5.50 7.22
N THR A 184 -17.29 -6.59 6.63
CA THR A 184 -16.77 -7.77 7.31
C THR A 184 -15.25 -7.84 7.12
N PRO A 185 -14.41 -7.67 8.16
CA PRO A 185 -12.97 -7.86 8.04
C PRO A 185 -12.63 -9.32 7.70
N ILE A 186 -11.43 -9.54 7.18
CA ILE A 186 -10.94 -10.91 6.95
C ILE A 186 -10.82 -11.69 8.27
N ALA A 187 -11.11 -12.98 8.20
CA ALA A 187 -10.86 -13.92 9.28
C ALA A 187 -9.44 -14.53 9.14
N PRO A 188 -8.81 -14.96 10.25
CA PRO A 188 -7.65 -15.84 10.17
C PRO A 188 -7.96 -17.09 9.35
N LEU A 189 -7.00 -17.53 8.52
CA LEU A 189 -7.13 -18.79 7.80
C LEU A 189 -7.34 -19.94 8.80
N GLY A 190 -8.41 -20.72 8.62
CA GLY A 190 -8.80 -21.79 9.54
C GLY A 190 -9.61 -21.34 10.77
N SER A 191 -10.01 -20.06 10.87
CA SER A 191 -10.92 -19.59 11.91
C SER A 191 -12.31 -20.23 11.75
N VAL A 192 -12.84 -20.80 12.82
CA VAL A 192 -14.23 -21.28 12.92
C VAL A 192 -15.20 -20.20 13.38
N VAL A 193 -14.69 -19.04 13.83
CA VAL A 193 -15.49 -17.90 14.26
C VAL A 193 -15.61 -16.91 13.11
N ALA A 194 -16.84 -16.64 12.69
CA ALA A 194 -17.13 -15.62 11.68
C ALA A 194 -16.83 -14.22 12.25
N PRO A 195 -16.09 -13.38 11.52
CA PRO A 195 -15.76 -12.03 11.96
C PRO A 195 -17.05 -11.20 12.09
N PRO A 196 -17.19 -10.36 13.13
CA PRO A 196 -18.30 -9.43 13.24
C PRO A 196 -18.21 -8.35 12.16
N ARG A 197 -19.37 -7.76 11.86
CA ARG A 197 -19.50 -6.64 10.93
C ARG A 197 -19.24 -5.33 11.63
N PHE A 198 -18.58 -4.39 10.96
CA PHE A 198 -18.24 -3.06 11.47
C PHE A 198 -18.77 -1.97 10.56
N LEU A 199 -19.15 -0.85 11.19
CA LEU A 199 -19.34 0.40 10.47
C LEU A 199 -17.97 0.97 10.10
N VAL A 200 -17.81 1.30 8.82
CA VAL A 200 -16.63 1.95 8.26
C VAL A 200 -17.08 3.20 7.54
N ASP A 201 -16.37 4.30 7.81
CA ASP A 201 -16.52 5.57 7.12
C ASP A 201 -15.26 5.79 6.30
N LEU A 202 -15.42 5.80 4.97
CA LEU A 202 -14.28 6.01 4.08
C LEU A 202 -13.79 7.45 4.12
N HIS A 203 -14.64 8.45 4.35
CA HIS A 203 -14.26 9.86 4.36
C HIS A 203 -13.51 10.23 5.66
N ALA A 204 -14.12 9.97 6.82
CA ALA A 204 -13.61 10.44 8.11
C ALA A 204 -12.92 9.36 8.96
N GLY A 205 -12.99 8.08 8.57
CA GLY A 205 -12.38 6.98 9.32
C GLY A 205 -10.86 7.10 9.45
N GLN A 206 -10.22 6.48 10.43
CA GLN A 206 -8.76 6.56 10.57
C GLN A 206 -8.04 5.81 9.44
N LYS A 207 -6.83 6.26 9.07
CA LYS A 207 -6.02 5.75 7.94
C LYS A 207 -6.77 5.85 6.59
N THR A 208 -7.21 4.71 6.06
CA THR A 208 -7.98 4.57 4.82
C THR A 208 -9.46 4.32 5.08
N GLY A 209 -9.89 4.32 6.35
CA GLY A 209 -11.27 4.06 6.80
C GLY A 209 -11.33 3.21 8.07
N SER A 210 -10.46 2.20 8.19
CA SER A 210 -10.35 1.34 9.38
C SER A 210 -8.97 0.70 9.55
N TYR A 211 -8.69 0.17 10.74
CA TYR A 211 -7.49 -0.61 11.04
C TYR A 211 -7.69 -2.07 10.60
N LEU A 212 -7.46 -2.35 9.32
CA LEU A 212 -7.56 -3.69 8.73
C LEU A 212 -6.41 -4.62 9.19
N ASP A 213 -5.26 -4.04 9.52
CA ASP A 213 -4.09 -4.73 10.07
C ASP A 213 -4.36 -5.44 11.41
N GLN A 214 -5.36 -4.99 12.17
CA GLN A 214 -5.74 -5.57 13.46
C GLN A 214 -6.73 -6.73 13.36
N ALA A 215 -7.20 -7.12 12.16
CA ALA A 215 -8.25 -8.15 12.01
C ALA A 215 -7.87 -9.47 12.72
N LEU A 216 -6.64 -9.95 12.52
CA LEU A 216 -6.16 -11.19 13.14
C LEU A 216 -5.96 -11.05 14.65
N ASN A 217 -5.52 -9.88 15.11
CA ASN A 217 -5.29 -9.63 16.54
C ASN A 217 -6.62 -9.56 17.29
N ARG A 218 -7.65 -8.93 16.72
CA ARG A 218 -9.00 -8.91 17.31
C ARG A 218 -9.56 -10.32 17.48
N ALA A 219 -9.43 -11.16 16.44
CA ALA A 219 -9.83 -12.56 16.51
C ALA A 219 -9.05 -13.35 17.58
N ARG A 220 -7.74 -13.12 17.69
CA ARG A 220 -6.90 -13.77 18.70
C ARG A 220 -7.26 -13.35 20.12
N VAL A 221 -7.48 -12.07 20.36
CA VAL A 221 -7.85 -11.56 21.69
C VAL A 221 -9.20 -12.12 22.13
N ALA A 222 -10.19 -12.14 21.24
CA ALA A 222 -11.52 -12.70 21.52
C ALA A 222 -11.49 -14.15 22.02
N ALA A 223 -10.53 -14.97 21.56
CA ALA A 223 -10.39 -16.35 22.01
C ALA A 223 -10.08 -16.48 23.52
N TYR A 224 -9.65 -15.41 24.18
CA TYR A 224 -9.38 -15.37 25.62
C TYR A 224 -10.48 -14.69 26.44
N CYS A 225 -11.54 -14.17 25.81
CA CYS A 225 -12.50 -13.29 26.47
C CYS A 225 -13.73 -13.99 27.04
N ALA A 226 -13.97 -15.26 26.69
CA ALA A 226 -15.16 -15.99 27.13
C ALA A 226 -15.27 -16.02 28.68
N GLY A 227 -16.31 -15.38 29.21
CA GLY A 227 -16.58 -15.26 30.64
C GLY A 227 -15.63 -14.32 31.39
N ALA A 228 -14.87 -13.47 30.69
CA ALA A 228 -13.89 -12.56 31.27
C ALA A 228 -14.35 -11.10 31.24
N ASP A 229 -13.82 -10.30 32.16
CA ASP A 229 -13.93 -8.85 32.11
C ASP A 229 -12.82 -8.27 31.20
N LEU A 230 -13.21 -7.50 30.18
CA LEU A 230 -12.29 -6.84 29.26
C LEU A 230 -12.27 -5.32 29.48
N LEU A 231 -11.07 -4.74 29.50
CA LEU A 231 -10.84 -3.31 29.33
C LEU A 231 -10.19 -3.04 27.96
N ASP A 232 -10.90 -2.36 27.07
CA ASP A 232 -10.40 -1.93 25.74
C ASP A 232 -9.99 -0.45 25.77
N CYS A 233 -8.70 -0.20 26.05
CA CYS A 233 -8.14 1.15 26.04
C CYS A 233 -7.78 1.58 24.61
N PHE A 234 -8.04 2.86 24.27
CA PHE A 234 -7.84 3.39 22.91
C PHE A 234 -8.66 2.63 21.87
N ALA A 235 -9.88 2.25 22.24
CA ALA A 235 -10.75 1.33 21.51
C ALA A 235 -11.12 1.76 20.08
N TYR A 236 -10.96 3.06 19.75
CA TYR A 236 -11.43 3.65 18.51
C TYR A 236 -12.92 3.31 18.29
N SER A 237 -13.28 2.62 17.21
CA SER A 237 -14.65 2.15 16.93
C SER A 237 -15.02 0.84 17.65
N GLY A 238 -14.30 0.46 18.71
CA GLY A 238 -14.61 -0.71 19.55
C GLY A 238 -14.22 -2.05 18.92
N GLY A 239 -13.19 -2.06 18.06
CA GLY A 239 -12.82 -3.24 17.29
C GLY A 239 -12.53 -4.48 18.15
N PHE A 240 -11.82 -4.33 19.27
CA PHE A 240 -11.55 -5.45 20.19
C PHE A 240 -12.77 -5.76 21.06
N SER A 241 -13.43 -4.73 21.58
CA SER A 241 -14.67 -4.84 22.37
C SER A 241 -15.76 -5.66 21.69
N VAL A 242 -16.05 -5.40 20.41
CA VAL A 242 -17.09 -6.12 19.64
C VAL A 242 -16.72 -7.59 19.44
N TYR A 243 -15.45 -7.87 19.18
CA TYR A 243 -14.94 -9.24 19.04
C TYR A 243 -15.03 -10.00 20.35
N ALA A 244 -14.64 -9.38 21.47
CA ALA A 244 -14.73 -9.97 22.80
C ALA A 244 -16.17 -10.21 23.24
N ALA A 245 -17.06 -9.22 23.10
CA ALA A 245 -18.47 -9.36 23.45
C ALA A 245 -19.17 -10.51 22.68
N ARG A 246 -18.74 -10.81 21.46
CA ARG A 246 -19.24 -11.95 20.68
C ARG A 246 -18.71 -13.30 21.17
N ALA A 247 -17.56 -13.33 21.84
CA ALA A 247 -16.96 -14.54 22.38
C ALA A 247 -17.60 -14.99 23.72
N GLY A 248 -18.45 -14.15 24.31
CA GLY A 248 -19.10 -14.37 25.61
C GLY A 248 -18.23 -13.89 26.76
#